data_AF-A0A9E2VMQ5-F1
#
_entry.id   AF-A0A9E2VMQ5-F1
#
_cell.length_a   1.000
_cell.length_b   1.000
_cell.length_c   1.000
_cell.angle_alpha   90.00
_cell.angle_beta   90.00
_cell.angle_gamma   90.00
#
_symmetry.space_group_name_H-M   'P 1'
#
loop_
_entity.id
_entity.type
_entity.pdbx_description
1 polymer ?
#
loop_
_entity_poly.entity_id
_entity_poly.type
_entity_poly.pdbx_seq_one_letter_code
_entity_poly.pdbx_strand_id
1 'polypeptide(L)'
;MKRKSRPWFLAGITLLGLLGAQWLLTSRQPMYRGKPISVWFDAYSGYRPDPFAKDRFPSVDEAKKAFDAMGTSAVPFLVAKLHPHDSVI
;
A
#
# COMPACT_ATOMS: atom_id res chain seq x y z
N MET A 1 -23.42 5.38 -45.32
CA MET A 1 -23.94 5.18 -43.94
C MET A 1 -22.81 5.40 -42.94
N LYS A 2 -22.79 6.54 -42.22
CA LYS A 2 -21.77 6.81 -41.17
C LYS A 2 -22.19 6.06 -39.90
N ARG A 3 -21.53 4.93 -39.59
CA ARG A 3 -21.76 4.18 -38.33
C ARG A 3 -21.45 5.12 -37.16
N LYS A 4 -22.49 5.48 -36.40
CA LYS A 4 -22.38 6.24 -35.15
C LYS A 4 -21.69 5.33 -34.13
N SER A 5 -20.36 5.36 -34.11
CA SER A 5 -19.55 4.60 -33.16
C SER A 5 -19.93 5.04 -31.76
N ARG A 6 -20.39 4.11 -30.93
CA ARG A 6 -20.81 4.36 -29.55
C ARG A 6 -19.56 4.72 -28.74
N PRO A 7 -19.34 6.01 -28.37
CA PRO A 7 -18.11 6.44 -27.72
C PRO A 7 -17.95 5.86 -26.31
N TRP A 8 -18.99 5.23 -25.78
CA TRP A 8 -19.04 4.61 -24.47
C TRP A 8 -18.15 3.38 -24.35
N PHE A 9 -17.95 2.64 -25.45
CA PHE A 9 -17.02 1.50 -25.44
C PHE A 9 -15.56 1.96 -25.27
N LEU A 10 -15.17 3.02 -25.97
CA LEU A 10 -13.86 3.63 -25.83
C LEU A 10 -13.66 4.21 -24.43
N ALA A 11 -14.67 4.90 -23.89
CA ALA A 11 -14.63 5.42 -22.52
C ALA A 11 -14.43 4.31 -21.47
N GLY A 12 -15.14 3.19 -21.61
CA GLY A 12 -15.00 2.03 -20.71
C GLY A 12 -13.60 1.43 -20.74
N ILE A 13 -13.01 1.26 -21.93
CA ILE A 13 -11.65 0.72 -22.09
C ILE A 13 -10.61 1.68 -21.48
N THR A 14 -10.74 2.99 -21.72
CA THR A 14 -9.86 3.99 -21.14
C THR A 14 -9.94 3.99 -19.61
N LEU A 15 -11.14 3.88 -19.04
CA LEU A 15 -11.33 3.82 -17.59
C LEU A 15 -10.67 2.56 -16.99
N LEU A 16 -10.85 1.40 -17.63
CA LEU A 16 -10.21 0.15 -17.21
C LEU A 16 -8.69 0.25 -17.28
N GLY A 17 -8.17 0.85 -18.34
CA GLY A 17 -6.74 1.09 -18.52
C GLY A 17 -6.15 2.00 -17.46
N LEU A 18 -6.86 3.08 -17.09
CA LEU A 18 -6.44 3.98 -16.01
C LEU A 18 -6.44 3.28 -14.64
N LEU A 19 -7.46 2.47 -14.34
CA LEU A 19 -7.52 1.68 -13.11
C LEU A 19 -6.40 0.64 -13.04
N GLY A 20 -6.11 -0.05 -14.15
CA GLY A 20 -5.00 -1.00 -14.24
C GLY A 20 -3.63 -0.34 -14.14
N ALA A 21 -3.43 0.82 -14.77
CA ALA A 21 -2.20 1.60 -14.66
C ALA A 21 -1.99 2.12 -13.24
N GLN A 22 -3.04 2.59 -12.58
CA GLN A 22 -2.99 3.01 -11.18
C GLN A 22 -2.64 1.84 -10.25
N TRP A 23 -3.18 0.65 -10.51
CA TRP A 23 -2.82 -0.56 -9.77
C TRP A 23 -1.34 -0.91 -9.92
N LEU A 24 -0.80 -0.86 -11.15
CA LEU A 24 0.62 -1.10 -11.43
C LEU A 24 1.55 -0.05 -10.79
N LEU A 25 1.13 1.22 -10.75
CA LEU A 25 1.90 2.30 -10.12
C LEU A 25 1.90 2.22 -8.58
N THR A 26 0.96 1.47 -7.98
CA THR A 26 0.83 1.28 -6.52
C THR A 26 1.83 0.25 -5.95
N SER A 27 2.58 -0.48 -6.78
CA SER A 27 3.65 -1.39 -6.32
C SER A 27 4.83 -0.70 -5.63
N ARG A 28 4.87 0.64 -5.57
CA ARG A 28 5.84 1.38 -4.75
C ARG A 28 5.28 1.51 -3.34
N GLN A 29 5.90 0.79 -2.39
CA GLN A 29 5.56 0.91 -0.97
C GLN A 29 5.65 2.39 -0.54
N PRO A 30 4.65 2.90 0.21
CA PRO A 30 4.74 4.24 0.77
C PRO A 30 5.94 4.32 1.72
N MET A 31 6.64 5.45 1.65
CA MET A 31 7.85 5.71 2.41
C MET A 31 7.62 6.90 3.35
N TYR A 32 8.11 6.77 4.58
CA TYR A 32 8.16 7.86 5.54
C TYR A 32 9.58 7.97 6.09
N ARG A 33 10.16 9.18 6.04
CA ARG A 33 11.55 9.47 6.43
C ARG A 33 12.59 8.51 5.83
N GLY A 34 12.41 8.18 4.55
CA GLY A 34 13.32 7.27 3.81
C GLY A 34 13.20 5.79 4.21
N LYS A 35 12.27 5.43 5.11
CA LYS A 35 12.00 4.04 5.49
C LYS A 35 10.67 3.58 4.88
N PRO A 36 10.58 2.36 4.33
CA PRO A 36 9.35 1.82 3.79
C PRO A 36 8.34 1.49 4.90
N ILE A 37 7.06 1.48 4.57
CA ILE A 37 5.96 1.15 5.48
C ILE A 37 6.12 -0.19 6.21
N SER A 38 6.80 -1.17 5.61
CA SER A 38 7.10 -2.45 6.25
C SER A 38 7.91 -2.28 7.54
N VAL A 39 8.92 -1.41 7.54
CA VAL A 39 9.76 -1.15 8.72
C VAL A 39 8.95 -0.49 9.84
N TRP A 40 8.03 0.40 9.48
CA TRP A 40 7.12 1.04 10.44
C TRP A 40 6.10 0.04 10.99
N PHE A 41 5.60 -0.87 10.15
CA PHE A 41 4.70 -1.94 10.57
C PHE A 41 5.36 -2.94 11.53
N ASP A 42 6.60 -3.33 11.26
CA ASP A 42 7.37 -4.21 12.15
C ASP A 42 7.57 -3.54 13.52
N ALA A 43 7.91 -2.24 13.53
CA ALA A 43 8.01 -1.46 14.76
C ALA A 43 6.68 -1.38 15.54
N TYR A 44 5.55 -1.22 14.84
CA TYR A 44 4.22 -1.15 15.46
C TYR A 44 3.74 -2.50 16.01
N SER A 45 3.95 -3.59 15.26
CA SER A 45 3.55 -4.95 15.65
C SER A 45 4.40 -5.53 16.77
N GLY A 46 5.50 -4.87 17.14
CA GLY A 46 6.47 -5.39 18.09
C GLY A 46 7.36 -6.51 17.49
N TYR A 47 7.22 -6.79 16.19
CA TYR A 47 8.10 -7.73 15.50
C TYR A 47 9.51 -7.15 15.43
N ARG A 48 10.46 -7.82 16.07
CA ARG A 48 11.87 -7.48 16.01
C ARG A 48 12.64 -8.69 15.51
N PRO A 49 13.16 -8.67 14.27
CA PRO A 49 13.97 -9.76 13.75
C PRO A 49 15.28 -9.92 14.55
N ASP A 50 15.73 -8.85 15.22
CA ASP A 50 16.88 -8.86 16.13
C ASP A 50 16.47 -8.25 17.48
N PRO A 51 16.36 -9.05 18.56
CA PRO A 51 16.01 -8.57 19.89
C PRO A 51 17.07 -7.65 20.52
N PHE A 52 18.31 -7.66 20.01
CA PHE A 52 19.40 -6.81 20.51
C PHE A 52 19.52 -5.47 19.77
N ALA A 53 18.84 -5.29 18.64
CA ALA A 53 18.87 -4.07 17.85
C ALA A 53 17.90 -2.98 18.35
N LYS A 54 17.78 -2.79 19.68
CA LYS A 54 16.84 -1.83 20.30
C LYS A 54 16.95 -0.41 19.71
N ASP A 55 18.14 0.01 19.31
CA ASP A 55 18.42 1.38 18.83
C ASP A 55 18.25 1.56 17.32
N ARG A 56 18.03 0.47 16.56
CA ARG A 56 17.89 0.54 15.09
C ARG A 56 16.43 0.61 14.62
N PHE A 57 15.50 0.20 15.48
CA PHE A 57 14.07 0.17 15.17
C PHE A 57 13.35 1.41 15.70
N PRO A 58 12.49 2.06 14.89
CA PRO A 58 11.68 3.17 15.35
C PRO A 58 10.77 2.76 16.50
N SER A 59 10.37 3.72 17.33
CA SER A 59 9.41 3.45 18.40
C SER A 59 8.00 3.21 17.86
N VAL A 60 7.13 2.60 18.67
CA VAL A 60 5.71 2.43 18.31
C VAL A 60 5.04 3.80 18.04
N ASP A 61 5.40 4.84 18.78
CA ASP A 61 4.86 6.19 18.58
C ASP A 61 5.35 6.82 17.29
N GLU A 62 6.59 6.57 16.88
CA GLU A 62 7.09 7.00 15.58
C GLU A 62 6.41 6.23 14.44
N ALA A 63 6.13 4.94 14.63
CA ALA A 63 5.37 4.16 13.68
C ALA A 63 3.94 4.70 13.52
N LYS A 64 3.25 5.07 14.61
CA LYS A 64 1.94 5.73 14.53
C LYS A 64 2.00 7.03 13.71
N LYS A 65 2.98 7.90 13.99
CA LYS A 65 3.20 9.13 13.22
C LYS A 65 3.48 8.85 11.74
N ALA A 66 4.20 7.76 11.45
CA ALA A 66 4.46 7.33 10.08
C ALA A 66 3.17 6.91 9.36
N PHE A 67 2.29 6.15 10.02
CA PHE A 67 0.98 5.78 9.47
C PHE A 67 0.07 6.99 9.27
N ASP A 68 0.02 7.91 10.24
CA ASP A 68 -0.76 9.16 10.12
C ASP A 68 -0.25 10.02 8.94
N ALA A 69 1.06 10.10 8.76
CA ALA A 69 1.67 10.85 7.66
C ALA A 69 1.47 10.18 6.28
N MET A 70 1.47 8.84 6.22
CA MET A 70 1.20 8.09 4.99
C MET A 70 -0.29 8.08 4.62
N GLY A 71 -1.18 8.14 5.61
CA GLY A 71 -2.63 8.24 5.42
C GLY A 71 -3.19 7.11 4.54
N THR A 72 -4.00 7.46 3.55
CA THR A 72 -4.66 6.50 2.65
C THR A 72 -3.69 5.68 1.79
N SER A 73 -2.47 6.16 1.57
CA SER A 73 -1.45 5.39 0.83
C SER A 73 -0.98 4.15 1.59
N ALA A 74 -1.14 4.12 2.93
CA ALA A 74 -0.83 2.96 3.75
C ALA A 74 -1.87 1.84 3.63
N VAL A 75 -3.11 2.15 3.25
CA VAL A 75 -4.24 1.20 3.26
C VAL A 75 -4.00 -0.03 2.38
N PRO A 76 -3.55 0.08 1.11
CA PRO A 76 -3.28 -1.09 0.29
C PRO A 76 -2.25 -2.04 0.91
N PHE A 77 -1.21 -1.49 1.55
CA PHE A 77 -0.20 -2.29 2.25
C PHE A 77 -0.80 -3.01 3.47
N LEU A 78 -1.58 -2.30 4.30
CA LEU A 78 -2.21 -2.89 5.48
C LEU A 78 -3.19 -4.00 5.11
N VAL A 79 -4.03 -3.77 4.08
CA VAL A 79 -4.96 -4.77 3.55
C VAL A 79 -4.20 -5.98 3.00
N ALA A 80 -3.12 -5.77 2.26
CA ALA A 80 -2.29 -6.85 1.72
C ALA A 80 -1.55 -7.64 2.80
N LYS A 81 -1.24 -7.03 3.95
CA LYS A 81 -0.58 -7.70 5.07
C LYS A 81 -1.56 -8.49 5.96
N LEU A 82 -2.81 -8.03 6.06
CA LEU A 82 -3.88 -8.73 6.78
C LEU A 82 -4.43 -9.93 5.98
N HIS A 83 -4.60 -9.79 4.66
CA HIS A 83 -5.14 -10.85 3.78
C HIS A 83 -4.47 -12.24 3.88
N PRO A 84 -3.13 -12.38 3.97
CA PRO A 84 -2.50 -13.71 4.03
C PRO A 84 -2.86 -14.51 5.30
N HIS A 85 -3.51 -13.91 6.29
CA HIS A 85 -3.98 -14.62 7.48
C HIS A 85 -5.44 -15.14 7.37
N ASP A 86 -6.20 -14.72 6.36
CA ASP A 86 -7.62 -15.11 6.19
C ASP A 86 -7.81 -16.38 5.33
N SER A 87 -6.74 -16.98 4.82
CA SER A 87 -6.79 -18.18 3.97
C SER A 87 -6.58 -19.51 4.72
N VAL A 88 -6.86 -19.55 6.03
CA VAL A 88 -6.97 -20.81 6.78
C VAL A 88 -8.43 -21.30 6.70
N ILE A 89 -8.74 -22.03 5.63
CA ILE A 89 -9.92 -22.91 5.53
C ILE A 89 -9.42 -24.30 5.18
#